data_AF-A0A353FDG8-F1
#
_entry.id   AF-A0A353FDG8-F1
#
_cell.length_a   1.000
_cell.length_b   1.000
_cell.length_c   1.000
_cell.angle_alpha   90.00
_cell.angle_beta   90.00
_cell.angle_gamma   90.00
#
_symmetry.space_group_name_H-M   'P 1'
#
loop_
_entity.id
_entity.type
_entity.pdbx_description
1 polymer ?
#
loop_
_entity_poly.entity_id
_entity_poly.type
_entity_poly.pdbx_seq_one_letter_code
_entity_poly.pdbx_strand_id
1 'polypeptide(L)' 'MMPEMDGFDFLVHFANLKDRFDKVPDIYMLSSTDDEKDIQRVRNNPLVRKMLRKPFSPDSFKKLLSTRT' A
#
# COMPACT_ATOMS: atom_id res chain seq x y z
N MET A 1 -11.63 -4.20 9.19
CA MET A 1 -11.92 -4.20 7.75
C MET A 1 -12.38 -2.80 7.38
N MET A 2 -12.04 -2.31 6.19
CA MET A 2 -12.70 -1.12 5.64
C MET A 2 -14.01 -1.60 5.00
N PRO A 3 -15.19 -1.24 5.53
CA PRO A 3 -16.44 -1.89 5.17
C PRO A 3 -17.03 -1.42 3.84
N GLU A 4 -16.73 -0.19 3.42
CA GLU A 4 -17.32 0.39 2.20
C GLU A 4 -16.39 0.36 0.98
N MET A 5 -15.07 0.34 1.20
CA MET A 5 -14.08 0.30 0.13
C MET A 5 -12.92 -0.62 0.53
N ASP A 6 -12.35 -1.34 -0.43
CA ASP A 6 -11.14 -2.10 -0.17
C ASP A 6 -9.86 -1.26 -0.41
N GLY A 7 -8.70 -1.86 -0.15
CA GLY A 7 -7.43 -1.17 -0.32
C GLY A 7 -7.13 -0.80 -1.78
N PHE A 8 -7.68 -1.52 -2.76
CA PHE A 8 -7.52 -1.20 -4.17
C PHE A 8 -8.50 -0.13 -4.64
N ASP A 9 -9.73 -0.13 -4.16
CA ASP A 9 -10.71 0.94 -4.40
C ASP A 9 -10.15 2.27 -3.90
N PHE A 10 -9.54 2.27 -2.72
CA PHE A 10 -8.81 3.44 -2.22
C PHE A 10 -7.77 3.96 -3.21
N LEU A 11 -6.97 3.09 -3.82
CA LEU A 11 -5.95 3.50 -4.79
C LEU A 11 -6.56 4.14 -6.05
N VAL A 12 -7.70 3.63 -6.52
CA VAL A 12 -8.43 4.21 -7.66
C VAL A 12 -8.94 5.61 -7.32
N HIS A 13 -9.57 5.79 -6.16
CA HIS A 13 -10.04 7.11 -5.74
C HIS A 13 -8.89 8.07 -5.46
N PHE A 14 -7.82 7.60 -4.83
CA PHE A 14 -6.64 8.39 -4.53
C PHE A 14 -5.93 8.85 -5.80
N ALA A 15 -5.85 8.02 -6.85
CA ALA A 15 -5.27 8.40 -8.15
C ALA A 15 -5.90 9.68 -8.73
N ASN A 16 -7.22 9.86 -8.53
CA ASN A 16 -7.97 11.03 -8.99
C ASN A 16 -7.83 12.26 -8.07
N LEU A 17 -7.32 12.08 -6.86
CA LEU A 17 -7.18 13.13 -5.85
C LEU A 17 -5.72 13.54 -5.62
N LYS A 18 -4.74 12.71 -6.00
CA LYS A 18 -3.31 12.90 -5.67
C LYS A 18 -2.78 14.27 -6.09
N ASP A 19 -3.28 14.82 -7.20
CA ASP A 19 -2.82 16.12 -7.73
C ASP A 19 -3.37 17.32 -6.95
N ARG A 20 -4.26 17.08 -5.98
CA ARG A 20 -4.77 18.11 -5.06
C ARG A 20 -3.89 18.28 -3.82
N PHE A 21 -2.88 17.43 -3.64
CA PHE A 21 -1.97 17.50 -2.50
C PHE A 21 -0.67 18.18 -2.91
N ASP A 22 -0.22 19.17 -2.14
CA ASP A 22 1.08 19.82 -2.35
C ASP A 22 2.25 18.82 -2.30
N LYS A 23 2.06 17.74 -1.55
CA LYS A 23 2.98 16.61 -1.47
C LYS A 23 2.21 15.30 -1.48
N VAL A 24 2.47 14.46 -2.48
CA VAL A 24 1.88 13.12 -2.57
C VAL A 24 2.50 12.24 -1.47
N PRO A 25 1.70 11.64 -0.57
CA PRO A 25 2.20 10.71 0.44
C PRO A 25 2.72 9.41 -0.15
N ASP A 26 3.72 8.80 0.51
CA ASP A 26 4.11 7.42 0.26
C ASP A 26 3.01 6.46 0.72
N ILE A 27 2.52 5.59 -0.18
CA ILE A 27 1.50 4.60 0.17
C ILE A 27 2.14 3.24 0.41
N TYR A 28 1.86 2.66 1.57
CA TYR A 28 2.23 1.30 1.94
C TYR A 28 0.95 0.49 2.18
N MET A 29 0.81 -0.64 1.49
CA MET A 29 -0.41 -1.46 1.59
C MET A 29 -0.21 -2.59 2.59
N LEU A 30 -1.11 -2.73 3.57
CA LEU A 30 -1.12 -3.86 4.51
C LEU A 30 -2.10 -4.93 4.03
N SER A 31 -1.62 -6.15 3.81
CA SER A 31 -2.48 -7.28 3.44
C SER A 31 -2.13 -8.56 4.18
N SER A 32 -3.13 -9.40 4.39
CA SER A 32 -2.97 -10.79 4.86
C SER A 32 -3.13 -11.79 3.70
N THR A 33 -3.27 -11.29 2.47
CA THR A 33 -3.48 -12.12 1.28
C THR A 33 -2.24 -12.95 0.96
N ASP A 34 -2.49 -14.18 0.55
CA ASP A 34 -1.52 -15.10 -0.07
C ASP A 34 -1.84 -15.32 -1.55
N ASP A 35 -2.82 -14.59 -2.08
CA ASP A 35 -3.19 -14.63 -3.49
C ASP A 35 -2.12 -13.92 -4.33
N GLU A 36 -1.48 -14.65 -5.22
CA GLU A 36 -0.43 -14.11 -6.11
C GLU A 36 -0.99 -12.99 -7.01
N LYS A 37 -2.27 -13.03 -7.41
CA LYS A 37 -2.89 -11.97 -8.22
C LYS A 37 -2.94 -10.66 -7.45
N ASP A 38 -3.30 -10.69 -6.17
CA ASP A 38 -3.30 -9.49 -5.33
C ASP A 38 -1.87 -8.97 -5.15
N ILE A 39 -0.92 -9.86 -4.88
CA ILE A 39 0.49 -9.49 -4.73
C ILE A 39 1.02 -8.81 -5.99
N GLN A 40 0.72 -9.36 -7.17
CA GLN A 40 1.11 -8.79 -8.46
C GLN A 40 0.38 -7.47 -8.74
N ARG A 41 -0.91 -7.38 -8.39
CA ARG A 41 -1.70 -6.13 -8.52
C ARG A 41 -1.08 -5.00 -7.70
N VAL A 42 -0.62 -5.30 -6.47
CA VAL A 42 0.08 -4.30 -5.64
C VAL A 42 1.44 -3.95 -6.22
N ARG A 43 2.25 -4.94 -6.63
CA ARG A 43 3.58 -4.71 -7.21
C ARG A 43 3.55 -3.87 -8.49
N ASN A 44 2.51 -4.03 -9.30
CA ASN A 44 2.35 -3.30 -10.56
C ASN A 44 1.66 -1.94 -10.39
N ASN A 45 1.23 -1.58 -9.18
CA ASN A 45 0.58 -0.29 -8.94
C ASN A 45 1.61 0.80 -8.62
N PRO A 46 1.76 1.85 -9.46
CA PRO A 46 2.78 2.87 -9.27
C PRO A 46 2.55 3.77 -8.06
N LEU A 47 1.34 3.76 -7.49
CA LEU A 47 1.03 4.52 -6.28
C LEU A 47 1.51 3.81 -5.00
N VAL A 48 1.73 2.49 -5.05
CA VAL A 48 2.12 1.72 -3.88
C VAL A 48 3.63 1.54 -3.85
N ARG A 49 4.26 2.09 -2.82
CA ARG A 49 5.70 1.93 -2.62
C ARG A 49 6.07 0.51 -2.25
N LYS A 50 5.31 -0.09 -1.32
CA LYS A 50 5.54 -1.47 -0.88
C LYS A 50 4.32 -2.07 -0.18
N MET A 51 4.17 -3.38 -0.31
CA MET A 51 3.23 -4.16 0.47
C MET A 51 3.88 -4.70 1.76
N LEU A 52 3.15 -4.66 2.86
CA LEU A 52 3.50 -5.28 4.13
C LEU A 52 2.53 -6.44 4.40
N ARG A 53 3.09 -7.66 4.44
CA ARG A 53 2.32 -8.88 4.70
C ARG A 53 2.16 -9.10 6.21
N LYS A 54 0.94 -9.39 6.64
CA LYS A 54 0.60 -9.71 8.02
C LYS A 54 0.73 -11.23 8.29
N PRO A 55 1.07 -11.65 9.52
CA PRO A 55 1.56 -10.81 10.62
C PRO A 55 3.00 -10.34 10.35
N PHE A 56 3.38 -9.21 10.93
CA PHE A 56 4.73 -8.67 10.84
C PHE A 56 5.17 -8.16 12.22
N SER A 57 6.48 -8.21 12.50
CA SER A 57 7.02 -7.71 13.76
C SER A 57 7.28 -6.20 13.71
N PRO A 58 7.29 -5.50 14.86
CA PRO A 58 7.71 -4.10 14.91
C PRO A 58 9.09 -3.85 14.27
N ASP A 59 10.02 -4.79 14.40
CA ASP A 59 11.36 -4.69 13.78
C ASP A 59 11.30 -4.75 12.26
N SER A 60 10.48 -5.65 11.70
CA SER A 60 10.27 -5.72 10.26
C SER A 60 9.62 -4.44 9.71
N PHE A 61 8.73 -3.81 10.48
CA PHE A 61 8.13 -2.53 10.15
C PHE A 61 9.14 -1.38 10.20
N LYS A 62 9.98 -1.30 11.24
CA LYS A 62 11.07 -0.31 11.33
C LYS A 62 12.02 -0.42 10.14
N LYS A 63 12.40 -1.65 9.77
CA LYS A 63 13.27 -1.92 8.61
C LYS A 63 12.63 -1.48 7.28
N LEU A 64 11.31 -1.63 7.16
CA LEU A 64 10.56 -1.16 6.00
C LEU A 64 10.65 0.37 5.87
N LEU A 65 10.45 1.10 6.97
CA LEU A 65 10.45 2.56 6.99
C LEU A 65 11.85 3.17 6.87
N SER A 66 12.89 2.48 7.36
CA SER A 66 14.28 2.97 7.24
C SER A 66 14.84 2.86 5.83
N THR A 67 14.22 2.05 4.97
CA THR A 67 14.68 1.86 3.58
C THR A 67 14.20 3.04 2.72
N ARG A 68 14.96 4.14 2.71
CA ARG A 68 14.81 5.19 1.70
C ARG A 68 15.46 4.73 0.39
N THR A 69 14.70 4.06 -0.45
CA THR A 69 15.01 3.93 -1.89
C THR A 69 14.07 4.79 -2.69
#